data_AF-A0A174VV06-F1
#
_entry.id   AF-A0A174VV06-F1
#
_cell.length_a   1.000
_cell.length_b   1.000
_cell.length_c   1.000
_cell.angle_alpha   90.00
_cell.angle_beta   90.00
_cell.angle_gamma   90.00
#
_symmetry.space_group_name_H-M   'P 1'
#
loop_
_entity.id
_entity.type
_entity.pdbx_description
1 polymer ?
#
loop_
_entity_poly.entity_id
_entity_poly.type
_entity_poly.pdbx_seq_one_letter_code
_entity_poly.pdbx_strand_id
1 'polypeptide(L)'
;MVLAVGDGLSSAAIEANAVDCIQAAQAGLKTYGLESGPVLFIKYCRVGASDHIGELTGAEAVCLLVGERPGLVTAESMSAYLTYKPHIGIPESKRTVISNIHRQGTTAVEAGAHIAELIKTMLEKKASGIDLR
;
A
#
# COMPACT_ATOMS: atom_id res chain seq x y z
N MET A 1 3.92 -11.72 2.12
CA MET A 1 2.97 -10.64 1.74
C MET A 1 3.22 -10.23 0.29
N VAL A 2 2.40 -9.37 -0.31
CA VAL A 2 2.68 -8.76 -1.62
C VAL A 2 2.71 -7.24 -1.49
N LEU A 3 3.77 -6.62 -2.01
CA LEU A 3 3.84 -5.18 -2.23
C LEU A 3 3.61 -4.89 -3.71
N ALA A 4 2.68 -3.99 -3.99
CA ALA A 4 2.25 -3.65 -5.34
C ALA A 4 2.22 -2.13 -5.52
N VAL A 5 2.45 -1.69 -6.75
CA VAL A 5 2.41 -0.30 -7.17
C VAL A 5 1.52 -0.17 -8.39
N GLY A 6 0.66 0.84 -8.41
CA GLY A 6 -0.20 1.14 -9.54
C GLY A 6 -0.17 2.61 -9.91
N ASP A 7 -0.13 2.92 -11.20
CA ASP A 7 -0.24 4.29 -11.73
C ASP A 7 -1.48 5.02 -11.19
N GLY A 8 -2.61 4.31 -11.07
CA GLY A 8 -3.84 4.84 -10.51
C GLY A 8 -4.37 6.01 -11.35
N LEU A 9 -4.65 7.12 -10.69
CA LEU A 9 -5.11 8.35 -11.35
C LEU A 9 -3.98 9.37 -11.58
N SER A 10 -2.77 9.10 -11.09
CA SER A 10 -1.62 9.99 -11.27
C SER A 10 -0.29 9.22 -11.27
N SER A 11 0.31 9.08 -12.45
CA SER A 11 1.67 8.53 -12.59
C SER A 11 2.73 9.41 -11.92
N ALA A 12 2.54 10.74 -11.89
CA ALA A 12 3.45 11.68 -11.24
C ALA A 12 3.58 11.41 -9.73
N ALA A 13 2.50 10.96 -9.08
CA ALA A 13 2.53 10.56 -7.67
C ALA A 13 3.42 9.34 -7.43
N ILE A 14 3.38 8.38 -8.34
CA ILE A 14 4.20 7.16 -8.25
C ILE A 14 5.67 7.48 -8.52
N GLU A 15 5.97 8.24 -9.57
CA GLU A 15 7.33 8.65 -9.92
C GLU A 15 8.00 9.45 -8.79
N ALA A 16 7.24 10.33 -8.13
CA ALA A 16 7.77 11.19 -7.08
C ALA A 16 8.00 10.47 -5.74
N ASN A 17 7.24 9.41 -5.41
CA ASN A 17 7.19 8.89 -4.04
C ASN A 17 7.41 7.37 -3.90
N ALA A 18 7.10 6.57 -4.93
CA ALA A 18 6.98 5.12 -4.73
C ALA A 18 8.31 4.47 -4.36
N VAL A 19 9.41 4.85 -5.00
CA VAL A 19 10.73 4.24 -4.76
C VAL A 19 11.16 4.42 -3.29
N ASP A 20 11.13 5.65 -2.79
CA ASP A 20 11.54 5.96 -1.42
C ASP A 20 10.62 5.27 -0.39
N CYS A 21 9.31 5.25 -0.66
CA CYS A 21 8.32 4.58 0.18
C CYS A 21 8.54 3.07 0.23
N ILE A 22 8.80 2.42 -0.91
CA ILE A 22 9.09 0.99 -1.01
C ILE A 22 10.36 0.64 -0.25
N GLN A 23 11.43 1.41 -0.44
CA GLN A 23 12.71 1.16 0.22
C GLN A 23 12.58 1.26 1.74
N ALA A 24 11.90 2.31 2.23
CA ALA A 24 11.64 2.48 3.65
C ALA A 24 10.76 1.36 4.22
N ALA A 25 9.69 0.98 3.51
CA ALA A 25 8.82 -0.13 3.91
C ALA A 25 9.56 -1.47 3.96
N GLN A 26 10.37 -1.79 2.94
CA GLN A 26 11.15 -3.03 2.90
C GLN A 26 12.22 -3.06 4.00
N ALA A 27 12.90 -1.94 4.27
CA ALA A 27 13.84 -1.82 5.36
C ALA A 27 13.16 -2.07 6.71
N GLY A 28 12.01 -1.45 6.96
CA GLY A 28 11.22 -1.65 8.17
C GLY A 28 10.74 -3.09 8.32
N LEU A 29 10.16 -3.69 7.28
CA LEU A 29 9.68 -5.08 7.28
C LEU A 29 10.79 -6.07 7.63
N LYS A 30 12.00 -5.85 7.10
CA LYS A 30 13.16 -6.70 7.40
C LYS A 30 13.51 -6.71 8.89
N THR A 31 13.34 -5.59 9.60
CA THR A 31 13.57 -5.55 11.06
C THR A 31 12.58 -6.41 11.85
N TYR A 32 11.40 -6.67 11.29
CA TYR A 32 10.39 -7.57 11.87
C TYR A 32 10.51 -9.02 11.37
N GLY A 33 11.54 -9.34 10.59
CA GLY A 33 11.70 -10.67 9.97
C GLY A 33 10.68 -10.94 8.86
N LEU A 34 10.09 -9.90 8.28
CA LEU A 34 9.11 -9.98 7.19
C LEU A 34 9.75 -9.58 5.86
N GLU A 35 9.31 -10.22 4.77
CA GLU A 35 9.75 -9.91 3.41
C GLU A 35 8.55 -9.77 2.46
N SER A 36 8.64 -8.83 1.51
CA SER A 36 7.55 -8.51 0.58
C SER A 36 7.62 -9.21 -0.78
N GLY A 37 8.69 -9.97 -1.05
CA GLY A 37 8.94 -10.55 -2.37
C GLY A 37 9.15 -9.48 -3.46
N PRO A 38 9.07 -9.87 -4.75
CA PRO A 38 9.13 -8.92 -5.85
C PRO A 38 7.99 -7.90 -5.80
N VAL A 39 8.29 -6.63 -6.11
CA VAL A 39 7.26 -5.59 -6.19
C VAL A 39 6.56 -5.65 -7.55
N LEU A 40 5.23 -5.79 -7.53
CA LEU A 40 4.43 -5.81 -8.76
C LEU A 40 4.09 -4.40 -9.21
N PHE A 41 4.11 -4.16 -10.52
CA PHE A 41 3.57 -2.92 -11.11
C PHE A 41 2.32 -3.23 -11.94
N ILE A 42 1.23 -2.51 -11.66
CA ILE A 42 -0.07 -2.67 -12.32
C ILE A 42 -0.37 -1.39 -13.10
N LYS A 43 -0.53 -1.50 -14.42
CA LYS A 43 -1.01 -0.41 -15.28
C LYS A 43 -2.53 -0.30 -15.21
N TYR A 44 -3.05 0.92 -15.33
CA TYR A 44 -4.48 1.23 -15.23
C TYR A 44 -5.08 0.75 -13.90
N CYS A 45 -4.31 0.89 -12.83
CA CYS A 45 -4.61 0.29 -11.55
C CYS A 45 -5.86 0.92 -10.90
N ARG A 46 -6.66 0.06 -10.26
CA ARG A 46 -7.69 0.44 -9.30
C ARG A 46 -7.45 -0.35 -8.02
N VAL A 47 -7.94 0.15 -6.88
CA VAL A 47 -7.73 -0.46 -5.56
C VAL A 47 -8.14 -1.95 -5.54
N GLY A 48 -9.22 -2.31 -6.22
CA GLY A 48 -9.69 -3.69 -6.36
C GLY A 48 -8.70 -4.66 -7.02
N ALA A 49 -7.64 -4.18 -7.67
CA ALA A 49 -6.55 -5.05 -8.14
C ALA A 49 -5.90 -5.83 -6.99
N SER A 50 -5.87 -5.27 -5.78
CA SER A 50 -5.34 -5.94 -4.59
C SER A 50 -6.13 -7.19 -4.20
N ASP A 51 -7.43 -7.24 -4.51
CA ASP A 51 -8.30 -8.40 -4.24
C ASP A 51 -7.94 -9.57 -5.14
N HIS A 52 -7.75 -9.29 -6.44
CA HIS A 52 -7.32 -10.29 -7.41
C HIS A 52 -5.91 -10.80 -7.12
N ILE A 53 -5.00 -9.92 -6.69
CA ILE A 53 -3.66 -10.31 -6.24
C ILE A 53 -3.79 -11.28 -5.05
N GLY A 54 -4.57 -10.92 -4.04
CA GLY A 54 -4.82 -11.78 -2.88
C GLY A 54 -5.32 -13.17 -3.25
N GLU A 55 -6.34 -13.24 -4.10
CA GLU A 55 -6.93 -14.50 -4.59
C GLU A 55 -5.92 -15.37 -5.37
N LEU A 56 -5.13 -14.75 -6.26
CA LEU A 56 -4.18 -15.48 -7.11
C LEU A 56 -2.94 -15.94 -6.37
N THR A 57 -2.46 -15.17 -5.39
CA THR A 57 -1.20 -15.46 -4.69
C THR A 57 -1.40 -16.12 -3.33
N GLY A 58 -2.61 -16.12 -2.78
CA GLY A 58 -2.89 -16.55 -1.41
C GLY A 58 -2.18 -15.70 -0.35
N ALA A 59 -1.90 -14.42 -0.64
CA ALA A 59 -1.10 -13.58 0.24
C ALA A 59 -1.88 -13.22 1.52
N GLU A 60 -1.24 -13.38 2.67
CA GLU A 60 -1.86 -12.99 3.96
C GLU A 60 -2.03 -11.47 4.11
N ALA A 61 -1.21 -10.68 3.40
CA ALA A 61 -1.37 -9.23 3.34
C ALA A 61 -0.96 -8.72 1.95
N VAL A 62 -1.69 -7.72 1.45
CA VAL A 62 -1.34 -6.94 0.26
C VAL A 62 -1.25 -5.47 0.65
N CYS A 63 -0.18 -4.81 0.24
CA CYS A 63 -0.04 -3.35 0.29
C CYS A 63 0.04 -2.84 -1.15
N LEU A 64 -0.91 -1.99 -1.54
CA LEU A 64 -0.96 -1.36 -2.86
C LEU A 64 -0.70 0.14 -2.72
N LEU A 65 0.42 0.59 -3.26
CA LEU A 65 0.71 2.01 -3.48
C LEU A 65 0.04 2.45 -4.78
N VAL A 66 -0.78 3.50 -4.74
CA VAL A 66 -1.55 3.94 -5.91
C VAL A 66 -1.64 5.46 -6.00
N GLY A 67 -1.47 6.00 -7.21
CA GLY A 67 -1.58 7.44 -7.46
C GLY A 67 -3.02 7.93 -7.27
N GLU A 68 -3.19 8.99 -6.48
CA GLU A 68 -4.50 9.60 -6.23
C GLU A 68 -4.95 10.48 -7.41
N ARG A 69 -6.19 10.95 -7.36
CA ARG A 69 -6.67 11.94 -8.31
C ARG A 69 -5.84 13.23 -8.14
N PRO A 70 -5.26 13.79 -9.23
CA PRO A 70 -4.57 15.06 -9.15
C PRO A 70 -5.46 16.16 -8.57
N GLY A 71 -4.96 16.87 -7.57
CA GLY A 71 -5.59 18.07 -7.04
C GLY A 71 -5.18 19.31 -7.84
N LEU A 72 -5.77 20.46 -7.50
CA LEU A 72 -5.41 21.74 -8.13
C LEU A 72 -3.95 22.16 -7.83
N VAL A 73 -3.43 21.76 -6.67
CA VAL A 73 -2.13 22.20 -6.14
C VAL A 73 -1.01 21.22 -6.47
N THR A 74 -1.31 19.91 -6.50
CA THR A 74 -0.30 18.87 -6.72
C THR A 74 -0.90 17.65 -7.40
N ALA A 75 -0.11 17.07 -8.32
CA ALA A 75 -0.37 15.78 -8.92
C ALA A 75 0.41 14.65 -8.23
N GLU A 76 1.19 14.95 -7.19
CA GLU A 76 2.14 14.01 -6.58
C GLU A 76 1.56 13.23 -5.39
N SER A 77 0.26 13.37 -5.09
CA SER A 77 -0.35 12.67 -3.95
C SER A 77 -0.52 11.18 -4.24
N MET A 78 0.08 10.32 -3.41
CA MET A 78 -0.04 8.86 -3.45
C MET A 78 -0.78 8.37 -2.19
N SER A 79 -1.51 7.26 -2.32
CA SER A 79 -2.10 6.53 -1.21
C SER A 79 -1.52 5.12 -1.11
N ALA A 80 -1.53 4.54 0.09
CA ALA A 80 -1.26 3.13 0.34
C ALA A 80 -2.53 2.46 0.88
N TYR A 81 -2.98 1.40 0.22
CA TYR A 81 -4.09 0.55 0.66
C TYR A 81 -3.54 -0.78 1.17
N LEU A 82 -3.84 -1.12 2.41
CA LEU A 82 -3.37 -2.33 3.06
C LEU A 82 -4.56 -3.23 3.44
N THR A 83 -4.46 -4.51 3.14
CA THR A 83 -5.56 -5.46 3.41
C THR A 83 -4.99 -6.80 3.85
N TYR A 84 -5.52 -7.33 4.96
CA TYR A 84 -5.23 -8.68 5.45
C TYR A 84 -6.18 -9.67 4.75
N LYS A 85 -5.62 -10.75 4.21
CA LYS A 85 -6.31 -11.76 3.38
C LYS A 85 -7.29 -11.15 2.36
N PRO A 86 -6.81 -10.29 1.45
CA PRO A 86 -7.66 -9.74 0.40
C PRO A 86 -8.18 -10.87 -0.50
N HIS A 87 -9.42 -10.75 -0.92
CA HIS A 87 -10.12 -11.71 -1.76
C HIS A 87 -11.23 -10.97 -2.52
N ILE A 88 -11.69 -11.56 -3.62
CA ILE A 88 -12.74 -10.94 -4.44
C ILE A 88 -14.01 -10.76 -3.60
N GLY A 89 -14.57 -9.55 -3.59
CA GLY A 89 -15.76 -9.20 -2.82
C GLY A 89 -15.51 -8.74 -1.38
N ILE A 90 -14.24 -8.59 -0.98
CA ILE A 90 -13.91 -8.02 0.33
C ILE A 90 -14.45 -6.57 0.45
N PRO A 91 -15.11 -6.21 1.56
CA PRO A 91 -15.60 -4.84 1.74
C PRO A 91 -14.48 -3.81 1.85
N GLU A 92 -14.69 -2.61 1.31
CA GLU A 92 -13.73 -1.50 1.43
C GLU A 92 -13.38 -1.13 2.87
N SER A 93 -14.31 -1.33 3.82
CA SER A 93 -14.07 -1.10 5.25
C SER A 93 -13.01 -2.01 5.85
N LYS A 94 -12.63 -3.11 5.18
CA LYS A 94 -11.54 -4.00 5.59
C LYS A 94 -10.17 -3.49 5.14
N ARG A 95 -10.09 -2.40 4.39
CA ARG A 95 -8.81 -1.80 3.97
C ARG A 95 -8.36 -0.73 4.97
N THR A 96 -7.10 -0.81 5.38
CA THR A 96 -6.42 0.30 6.05
C THR A 96 -5.82 1.21 4.99
N VAL A 97 -5.97 2.53 5.14
CA VAL A 97 -5.51 3.50 4.14
C VAL A 97 -4.58 4.51 4.79
N ILE A 98 -3.45 4.78 4.14
CA ILE A 98 -2.62 5.96 4.37
C ILE A 98 -2.74 6.81 3.11
N SER A 99 -3.29 8.01 3.22
CA SER A 99 -3.45 8.95 2.10
C SER A 99 -2.46 10.11 2.19
N ASN A 100 -2.43 10.95 1.15
CA ASN A 100 -1.66 12.19 1.14
C ASN A 100 -0.15 11.97 1.36
N ILE A 101 0.38 10.89 0.77
CA ILE A 101 1.81 10.62 0.74
C ILE A 101 2.42 11.49 -0.36
N HIS A 102 3.06 12.60 0.06
CA HIS A 102 3.81 13.53 -0.78
C HIS A 102 4.64 14.48 0.08
N ARG A 103 5.54 15.25 -0.54
CA ARG A 103 6.46 16.20 0.14
C ARG A 103 5.84 17.26 1.08
N GLN A 104 4.54 17.51 0.97
CA GLN A 104 3.80 18.50 1.78
C GLN A 104 2.78 17.82 2.72
N GLY A 105 2.65 16.50 2.65
CA GLY A 105 1.82 15.68 3.51
C GLY A 105 2.72 14.76 4.34
N THR A 106 2.37 13.47 4.40
CA THR A 106 3.29 12.47 4.94
C THR A 106 4.39 12.19 3.92
N THR A 107 5.65 12.29 4.33
CA THR A 107 6.76 12.04 3.40
C THR A 107 6.81 10.56 3.00
N ALA A 108 7.33 10.26 1.81
CA ALA A 108 7.43 8.88 1.32
C ALA A 108 8.18 7.95 2.29
N VAL A 109 9.25 8.44 2.92
CA VAL A 109 10.05 7.68 3.89
C VAL A 109 9.27 7.41 5.18
N GLU A 110 8.60 8.42 5.74
CA GLU A 110 7.75 8.25 6.93
C GLU A 110 6.58 7.30 6.65
N ALA A 111 5.93 7.45 5.49
CA ALA A 111 4.86 6.57 5.06
C ALA A 111 5.34 5.12 4.93
N GLY A 112 6.52 4.90 4.33
CA GLY A 112 7.11 3.57 4.23
C GLY A 112 7.37 2.91 5.59
N ALA A 113 7.95 3.66 6.53
CA ALA A 113 8.14 3.17 7.91
C ALA A 113 6.80 2.81 8.58
N HIS A 114 5.78 3.66 8.43
CA HIS A 114 4.46 3.42 9.00
C HIS A 114 3.75 2.23 8.35
N ILE A 115 3.90 2.05 7.03
CA ILE A 115 3.41 0.87 6.29
C ILE A 115 3.98 -0.42 6.88
N ALA A 116 5.29 -0.47 7.15
CA ALA A 116 5.92 -1.66 7.73
C ALA A 116 5.33 -2.01 9.11
N GLU A 117 5.14 -1.01 9.97
CA GLU A 117 4.54 -1.18 11.29
C GLU A 117 3.07 -1.65 11.22
N LEU A 118 2.28 -1.07 10.30
CA LEU A 118 0.90 -1.48 10.08
C LEU A 118 0.81 -2.92 9.56
N ILE A 119 1.67 -3.31 8.62
CA ILE A 119 1.70 -4.68 8.09
C ILE A 119 2.01 -5.67 9.20
N LYS A 120 3.03 -5.39 10.02
CA LYS A 120 3.38 -6.22 11.20
C LYS A 120 2.14 -6.39 12.10
N THR A 121 1.50 -5.27 12.44
CA THR A 121 0.31 -5.28 13.32
C THR A 121 -0.85 -6.04 12.70
N MET A 122 -1.10 -5.87 11.39
CA MET A 122 -2.16 -6.57 10.66
C MET A 122 -1.94 -8.09 10.65
N LEU A 123 -0.70 -8.54 10.47
CA LEU A 123 -0.35 -9.97 10.49
C LEU A 123 -0.46 -10.57 11.90
N GLU A 124 0.00 -9.84 12.93
CA GLU A 124 -0.12 -10.27 14.34
C GLU A 124 -1.58 -10.39 14.77
N LYS A 125 -2.40 -9.37 14.46
CA LYS A 125 -3.81 -9.31 14.84
C LYS A 125 -4.74 -10.06 13.88
N LYS A 126 -4.23 -10.47 12.72
CA LYS A 126 -4.99 -11.12 11.64
C LYS A 126 -6.22 -10.30 11.22
N ALA A 127 -6.05 -8.98 11.11
CA ALA A 127 -7.12 -8.02 10.86
C ALA A 127 -6.60 -6.81 10.07
N SER A 128 -7.51 -6.08 9.42
CA SER A 128 -7.23 -4.81 8.73
C SER A 128 -8.48 -3.93 8.66
N GLY A 129 -8.31 -2.67 8.26
CA GLY A 129 -9.40 -1.70 8.21
C GLY A 129 -10.05 -1.49 9.57
N ILE A 130 -11.38 -1.46 9.62
CA ILE A 130 -12.15 -1.22 10.85
C ILE A 130 -11.98 -2.31 11.93
N ASP A 131 -11.48 -3.48 11.55
CA ASP A 131 -11.24 -4.58 12.49
C ASP A 131 -9.87 -4.47 13.18
N LEU A 132 -8.98 -3.60 12.68
CA LEU A 132 -7.66 -3.39 13.25
C LEU A 132 -7.77 -2.54 14.51
N ARG A 133 -8.06 -3.18 15.65
CA ARG A 133 -8.16 -2.59 16.99
C ARG A 133 -6.98 -3.02 17.84
#